data_AF-A0A0M8WVV9-F1
#
_entry.id   AF-A0A0M8WVV9-F1
#
_cell.length_a   1.000
_cell.length_b   1.000
_cell.length_c   1.000
_cell.angle_alpha   90.00
_cell.angle_beta   90.00
_cell.angle_gamma   90.00
#
_symmetry.space_group_name_H-M   'P 1'
#
loop_
_entity.id
_entity.type
_entity.pdbx_description
1 polymer ?
#
loop_
_entity_poly.entity_id
_entity_poly.type
_entity_poly.pdbx_seq_one_letter_code
_entity_poly.pdbx_strand_id
1 'polypeptide(L)'
;MAVFPELHLCGVDALGAEAHEQLREIAEPLDGPRVKELAALAGDLGVWLLPGSVCERGPAGELFNTALAFSPQGRLAAWYRKVFPWRPSEPYDPGDRFVVFDVPEAGRIGFAICYDAWFPEVARHLAWQGAEVIVNPVMTTTADRAQEVVLARANAIVNQVHVVSVNTAGPLGSGHSLVVDPEGRIRAEAPGDGSTILTDVIDLDDVTRVRRYGTAGVNRMWDQFTDTDAPIELPLYGGRLDPCTWRPGA
;
A
#
# COMPACT_ATOMS: atom_id res chain seq x y z
N MET A 1 10.92 -11.12 -4.89
CA MET A 1 10.27 -9.81 -5.10
C MET A 1 11.06 -8.77 -4.32
N ALA A 2 11.31 -7.60 -4.90
CA ALA A 2 11.94 -6.46 -4.22
C ALA A 2 10.92 -5.34 -4.05
N VAL A 3 10.80 -4.80 -2.84
CA VAL A 3 9.82 -3.76 -2.48
C VAL A 3 10.55 -2.58 -1.87
N PHE A 4 10.22 -1.37 -2.32
CA PHE A 4 10.88 -0.13 -1.91
C PHE A 4 9.87 0.88 -1.30
N PRO A 5 10.37 1.89 -0.56
CA PRO A 5 9.52 2.91 0.07
C PRO A 5 8.87 3.89 -0.92
N GLU A 6 7.85 4.59 -0.41
CA GLU A 6 7.16 5.70 -1.11
C GLU A 6 8.16 6.78 -1.54
N LEU A 7 8.03 7.25 -2.78
CA LEU A 7 8.76 8.40 -3.37
C LEU A 7 10.30 8.37 -3.27
N HIS A 8 10.93 7.24 -2.92
CA HIS A 8 12.38 7.17 -2.71
C HIS A 8 13.22 7.49 -3.97
N LEU A 9 12.63 7.43 -5.16
CA LEU A 9 13.27 7.80 -6.44
C LEU A 9 13.11 9.28 -6.80
N CYS A 10 12.35 10.05 -6.02
CA CYS A 10 11.99 11.42 -6.35
C CYS A 10 13.00 12.44 -5.80
N GLY A 11 13.83 12.08 -4.82
CA GLY A 11 14.84 12.99 -4.25
C GLY A 11 14.25 14.27 -3.65
N VAL A 12 13.03 14.17 -3.12
CA VAL A 12 12.33 15.29 -2.48
C VAL A 12 12.42 15.12 -0.97
N ASP A 13 13.17 16.03 -0.35
CA ASP A 13 13.65 15.86 1.01
C ASP A 13 12.80 16.58 2.07
N ALA A 14 11.74 17.29 1.63
CA ALA A 14 10.96 18.19 2.45
C ALA A 14 9.47 18.15 2.12
N LEU A 15 8.66 18.71 3.02
CA LEU A 15 7.25 19.04 2.79
C LEU A 15 7.11 20.55 2.57
N GLY A 16 6.03 20.96 1.88
CA GLY A 16 5.69 22.36 1.67
C GLY A 16 5.86 22.82 0.22
N ALA A 17 5.74 24.13 0.01
CA ALA A 17 5.57 24.70 -1.33
C ALA A 17 6.75 24.45 -2.29
N GLU A 18 7.99 24.49 -1.78
CA GLU A 18 9.18 24.21 -2.59
C GLU A 18 9.23 22.74 -3.03
N ALA A 19 8.94 21.82 -2.11
CA ALA A 19 8.82 20.40 -2.42
C ALA A 19 7.70 20.13 -3.43
N HIS A 20 6.59 20.87 -3.36
CA HIS A 20 5.50 20.75 -4.33
C HIS A 20 5.94 21.16 -5.74
N GLU A 21 6.75 22.21 -5.87
CA GLU A 21 7.28 22.62 -7.18
C GLU A 21 8.28 21.60 -7.71
N GLN A 22 9.21 21.13 -6.87
CA GLN A 22 10.16 20.06 -7.25
C GLN A 22 9.42 18.82 -7.74
N LEU A 23 8.38 18.38 -7.02
CA LEU A 23 7.52 17.26 -7.43
C LEU A 23 6.88 17.52 -8.81
N ARG A 24 6.35 18.73 -9.07
CA ARG A 24 5.80 19.08 -10.40
C ARG A 24 6.85 19.01 -11.51
N GLU A 25 8.08 19.43 -11.24
CA GLU A 25 9.16 19.42 -12.22
C GLU A 25 9.57 17.98 -12.58
N ILE A 26 9.71 17.10 -11.59
CA ILE A 26 10.15 15.70 -11.78
C ILE A 26 9.01 14.71 -12.10
N ALA A 27 7.76 15.17 -12.09
CA ALA A 27 6.61 14.34 -12.38
C ALA A 27 6.66 13.82 -13.83
N GLU A 28 6.52 12.52 -14.01
CA GLU A 28 6.53 11.87 -15.32
C GLU A 28 5.22 11.10 -15.56
N PRO A 29 4.74 11.00 -16.80
CA PRO A 29 3.61 10.13 -17.13
C PRO A 29 4.02 8.65 -17.01
N LEU A 30 3.03 7.75 -16.93
CA LEU A 30 3.29 6.31 -16.79
C LEU A 30 3.93 5.65 -18.03
N ASP A 31 3.97 6.32 -19.18
CA ASP A 31 4.71 5.90 -20.36
C ASP A 31 6.05 6.66 -20.54
N GLY A 32 6.45 7.40 -19.50
CA GLY A 32 7.69 8.17 -19.43
C GLY A 32 8.97 7.33 -19.28
N PRO A 33 10.13 7.98 -19.31
CA PRO A 33 11.43 7.31 -19.25
C PRO A 33 11.63 6.51 -17.96
N ARG A 34 11.24 7.03 -16.79
CA ARG A 34 11.38 6.32 -15.50
C ARG A 34 10.67 4.96 -15.50
N VAL A 35 9.44 4.90 -16.01
CA VAL A 35 8.68 3.63 -16.06
C VAL A 35 9.33 2.65 -17.03
N LYS A 36 9.84 3.12 -18.18
CA LYS A 36 10.53 2.27 -19.17
C LYS A 36 11.84 1.71 -18.61
N GLU A 37 12.61 2.51 -17.88
CA GLU A 37 13.86 2.07 -17.24
C GLU A 37 13.61 1.05 -16.14
N LEU A 38 12.61 1.29 -15.27
CA LEU A 38 12.23 0.34 -14.23
C LEU A 38 11.69 -0.98 -14.80
N ALA A 39 10.94 -0.91 -15.89
CA ALA A 39 10.48 -2.09 -16.63
C ALA A 39 11.66 -2.89 -17.20
N ALA A 40 12.61 -2.22 -17.88
CA ALA A 40 13.81 -2.88 -18.39
C ALA A 40 14.61 -3.54 -17.26
N LEU A 41 14.84 -2.82 -16.16
CA LEU A 41 15.56 -3.34 -14.99
C LEU A 41 14.90 -4.59 -14.39
N ALA A 42 13.57 -4.60 -14.26
CA ALA A 42 12.84 -5.76 -13.77
C ALA A 42 12.98 -6.97 -14.71
N GLY A 43 12.97 -6.73 -16.02
CA GLY A 43 13.18 -7.76 -17.05
C GLY A 43 14.60 -8.32 -17.06
N ASP A 44 15.60 -7.45 -17.01
CA ASP A 44 17.02 -7.83 -17.01
C ASP A 44 17.41 -8.65 -15.78
N LEU A 45 16.83 -8.32 -14.62
CA LEU A 45 17.06 -9.04 -13.37
C LEU A 45 16.15 -10.27 -13.21
N GLY A 46 15.08 -10.38 -13.99
CA GLY A 46 14.10 -11.47 -13.88
C GLY A 46 13.37 -11.48 -12.53
N VAL A 47 13.05 -10.32 -11.97
CA VAL A 47 12.41 -10.18 -10.65
C VAL A 47 11.09 -9.42 -10.71
N TRP A 48 10.21 -9.71 -9.75
CA TRP A 48 9.13 -8.78 -9.40
C TRP A 48 9.73 -7.57 -8.68
N LEU A 49 9.57 -6.39 -9.28
CA LEU A 49 10.06 -5.12 -8.77
C LEU A 49 8.88 -4.20 -8.42
N LEU A 50 8.75 -3.87 -7.15
CA LEU A 50 7.82 -2.87 -6.64
C LEU A 50 8.68 -1.69 -6.13
N PRO A 51 9.00 -0.70 -6.97
CA PRO A 51 9.94 0.38 -6.64
C PRO A 51 9.28 1.45 -5.75
N GLY A 52 8.36 1.04 -4.86
CA GLY A 52 7.54 1.93 -4.06
C GLY A 52 6.62 2.75 -4.95
N SER A 53 6.63 4.06 -4.76
CA SER A 53 5.81 4.98 -5.54
C SER A 53 6.62 6.11 -6.17
N VAL A 54 6.03 6.75 -7.18
CA VAL A 54 6.60 7.86 -7.93
C VAL A 54 5.60 9.00 -8.04
N CYS A 55 6.11 10.21 -8.29
CA CYS A 55 5.28 11.33 -8.71
C CYS A 55 4.89 11.16 -10.19
N GLU A 56 3.63 10.84 -10.42
CA GLU A 56 3.04 10.68 -11.76
C GLU A 56 2.43 12.01 -12.22
N ARG A 57 2.69 12.37 -13.49
CA ARG A 57 1.98 13.46 -14.17
C ARG A 57 0.77 12.91 -14.91
N GLY A 58 -0.42 13.36 -14.51
CA GLY A 58 -1.69 13.05 -15.17
C GLY A 58 -1.85 13.76 -16.53
N PRO A 59 -2.80 13.30 -17.35
CA PRO A 59 -3.02 13.83 -18.69
C PRO A 59 -3.52 15.29 -18.71
N ALA A 60 -4.16 15.78 -17.64
CA ALA A 60 -4.59 17.17 -17.52
C ALA A 60 -3.64 18.01 -16.63
N GLY A 61 -2.45 17.47 -16.31
CA GLY A 61 -1.47 18.13 -15.45
C GLY A 61 -1.67 17.87 -13.96
N GLU A 62 -2.56 16.94 -13.59
CA GLU A 62 -2.70 16.46 -12.21
C GLU A 62 -1.39 15.83 -11.73
N LEU A 63 -1.20 15.80 -10.42
CA LEU A 63 -0.11 15.03 -9.82
C LEU A 63 -0.69 13.85 -9.05
N PHE A 64 -0.15 12.66 -9.25
CA PHE A 64 -0.52 11.50 -8.44
C PHE A 64 0.71 10.90 -7.75
N ASN A 65 0.48 10.32 -6.56
CA ASN A 65 1.44 9.45 -5.90
C ASN A 65 1.10 8.01 -6.29
N THR A 66 1.94 7.42 -7.15
CA THR A 66 1.58 6.19 -7.85
C THR A 66 2.56 5.07 -7.53
N ALA A 67 2.07 4.02 -6.87
CA ALA A 67 2.80 2.78 -6.67
C ALA A 67 2.80 1.95 -7.94
N LEU A 68 3.93 1.27 -8.22
CA LEU A 68 4.14 0.50 -9.44
C LEU A 68 4.52 -0.94 -9.11
N ALA A 69 4.10 -1.89 -9.94
CA ALA A 69 4.56 -3.28 -9.91
C ALA A 69 5.01 -3.70 -11.31
N PHE A 70 6.26 -4.15 -11.42
CA PHE A 70 6.82 -4.68 -12.65
C PHE A 70 7.04 -6.18 -12.53
N SER A 71 6.63 -6.92 -13.56
CA SER A 71 6.84 -8.37 -13.64
C SER A 71 8.29 -8.71 -14.05
N PRO A 72 8.74 -9.95 -13.81
CA PRO A 72 10.04 -10.47 -14.28
C PRO A 72 10.26 -10.42 -15.79
N GLN A 73 9.23 -10.12 -16.59
CA GLN A 73 9.33 -9.98 -18.04
C GLN A 73 9.44 -8.51 -18.47
N GLY A 74 9.66 -7.60 -17.52
CA GLY A 74 9.75 -6.17 -17.77
C GLY A 74 8.44 -5.53 -18.23
N ARG A 75 7.31 -6.00 -17.68
CA ARG A 75 5.98 -5.42 -17.94
C ARG A 75 5.47 -4.71 -16.70
N LEU A 76 4.90 -3.51 -16.85
CA LEU A 76 4.12 -2.87 -15.79
C LEU A 76 2.85 -3.69 -15.57
N ALA A 77 2.85 -4.52 -14.53
CA ALA A 77 1.78 -5.45 -14.21
C ALA A 77 0.61 -4.77 -13.49
N ALA A 78 0.92 -3.77 -12.66
CA ALA A 78 -0.09 -2.98 -11.96
C ALA A 78 0.47 -1.60 -11.57
N TRP A 79 -0.45 -0.66 -11.38
CA TRP A 79 -0.18 0.64 -10.79
C TRP A 79 -1.38 1.09 -9.94
N TYR A 80 -1.10 1.84 -8.89
CA TYR A 80 -2.10 2.32 -7.94
C TYR A 80 -1.81 3.76 -7.55
N ARG A 81 -2.79 4.66 -7.75
CA ARG A 81 -2.72 6.05 -7.28
C ARG A 81 -3.28 6.10 -5.85
N LYS A 82 -2.53 6.70 -4.93
CA LYS A 82 -2.92 6.90 -3.51
C LYS A 82 -4.32 7.50 -3.45
N VAL A 83 -5.26 6.80 -2.83
CA VAL A 83 -6.67 7.24 -2.75
C VAL A 83 -6.82 8.34 -1.71
N PHE A 84 -6.05 8.27 -0.62
CA PHE A 84 -6.04 9.27 0.43
C PHE A 84 -4.69 10.01 0.51
N PRO A 85 -4.44 11.01 -0.37
CA PRO A 85 -3.31 11.92 -0.19
C PRO A 85 -3.38 12.66 1.14
N TRP A 86 -2.24 12.87 1.79
CA TRP A 86 -2.14 13.61 3.05
C TRP A 86 -2.18 15.13 2.81
N ARG A 87 -3.34 15.62 2.37
CA ARG A 87 -3.61 17.03 2.07
C ARG A 87 -3.80 17.84 3.36
N PRO A 88 -3.34 19.12 3.40
CA PRO A 88 -2.71 19.88 2.32
C PRO A 88 -1.19 19.72 2.20
N SER A 89 -0.57 18.84 3.00
CA SER A 89 0.89 18.64 3.02
C SER A 89 1.42 18.06 1.72
N GLU A 90 0.64 17.21 1.06
CA GLU A 90 0.94 16.63 -0.25
C GLU A 90 0.22 17.37 -1.39
N PRO A 91 0.85 17.54 -2.58
CA PRO A 91 0.26 18.22 -3.73
C PRO A 91 -0.61 17.30 -4.60
N TYR A 92 -0.75 16.02 -4.23
CA TYR A 92 -1.34 15.00 -5.10
C TYR A 92 -2.86 15.06 -5.17
N ASP A 93 -3.40 14.75 -6.33
CA ASP A 93 -4.78 14.37 -6.58
C ASP A 93 -5.07 12.94 -6.10
N PRO A 94 -6.29 12.70 -5.58
CA PRO A 94 -6.67 11.38 -5.11
C PRO A 94 -6.81 10.41 -6.28
N GLY A 95 -6.38 9.17 -6.07
CA GLY A 95 -6.76 8.04 -6.91
C GLY A 95 -8.26 7.73 -6.82
N ASP A 96 -8.75 6.95 -7.79
CA ASP A 96 -10.18 6.69 -7.99
C ASP A 96 -10.60 5.24 -7.71
N ARG A 97 -9.64 4.35 -7.41
CA ARG A 97 -9.91 2.92 -7.23
C ARG A 97 -8.86 2.23 -6.38
N PHE A 98 -9.27 1.14 -5.72
CA PHE A 98 -8.36 0.17 -5.11
C PHE A 98 -7.86 -0.81 -6.15
N VAL A 99 -6.63 -1.31 -5.98
CA VAL A 99 -5.99 -2.20 -6.96
C VAL A 99 -5.41 -3.42 -6.26
N VAL A 100 -5.79 -4.59 -6.78
CA VAL A 100 -5.12 -5.87 -6.53
C VAL A 100 -4.57 -6.44 -7.84
N PHE A 101 -3.49 -7.20 -7.76
CA PHE A 101 -2.89 -7.85 -8.92
C PHE A 101 -2.31 -9.21 -8.55
N ASP A 102 -2.27 -10.10 -9.55
CA ASP A 102 -1.80 -11.47 -9.37
C ASP A 102 -0.29 -11.55 -9.64
N VAL A 103 0.42 -12.20 -8.72
CA VAL A 103 1.83 -12.57 -8.84
C VAL A 103 1.87 -14.09 -8.99
N PRO A 104 2.15 -14.63 -10.18
CA PRO A 104 2.15 -16.07 -10.42
C PRO A 104 3.05 -16.78 -9.39
N GLU A 105 2.53 -17.87 -8.82
CA GLU A 105 3.20 -18.70 -7.81
C GLU A 105 3.44 -18.01 -6.44
N ALA A 106 3.03 -16.75 -6.27
CA ALA A 106 3.20 -16.01 -5.02
C ALA A 106 1.92 -15.31 -4.51
N GLY A 107 0.78 -15.44 -5.20
CA GLY A 107 -0.55 -15.02 -4.76
C GLY A 107 -0.99 -13.64 -5.22
N ARG A 108 -2.04 -13.11 -4.56
CA ARG A 108 -2.65 -11.81 -4.93
C ARG A 108 -2.22 -10.68 -3.98
N ILE A 109 -1.73 -9.59 -4.56
CA ILE A 109 -1.18 -8.45 -3.83
C ILE A 109 -2.06 -7.21 -4.01
N GLY A 110 -2.32 -6.48 -2.93
CA GLY A 110 -2.96 -5.16 -2.94
C GLY A 110 -1.99 -4.04 -2.61
N PHE A 111 -2.23 -2.84 -3.14
CA PHE A 111 -1.48 -1.62 -2.80
C PHE A 111 -2.29 -0.70 -1.88
N ALA A 112 -1.62 -0.16 -0.86
CA ALA A 112 -2.11 0.93 -0.03
C ALA A 112 -0.93 1.86 0.31
N ILE A 113 -0.91 3.11 -0.10
CA ILE A 113 0.27 3.97 0.06
C ILE A 113 0.14 4.79 1.34
N CYS A 114 1.10 4.63 2.26
CA CYS A 114 1.31 5.49 3.43
C CYS A 114 0.01 5.80 4.17
N TYR A 115 -0.50 7.04 4.03
CA TYR A 115 -1.70 7.53 4.69
C TYR A 115 -2.97 6.70 4.41
N ASP A 116 -3.03 5.94 3.31
CA ASP A 116 -4.10 4.96 3.05
C ASP A 116 -4.26 3.94 4.20
N ALA A 117 -3.18 3.62 4.93
CA ALA A 117 -3.21 2.67 6.04
C ALA A 117 -4.09 3.13 7.23
N TRP A 118 -4.39 4.42 7.32
CA TRP A 118 -5.26 5.01 8.33
C TRP A 118 -6.75 4.82 8.05
N PHE A 119 -7.11 4.40 6.83
CA PHE A 119 -8.49 4.22 6.39
C PHE A 119 -8.80 2.72 6.31
N PRO A 120 -9.55 2.16 7.28
CA PRO A 120 -9.86 0.73 7.32
C PRO A 120 -10.53 0.24 6.03
N GLU A 121 -11.24 1.11 5.32
CA GLU A 121 -11.89 0.86 4.04
C GLU A 121 -10.90 0.35 3.00
N VAL A 122 -9.66 0.85 2.99
CA VAL A 122 -8.64 0.47 2.01
C VAL A 122 -8.28 -0.99 2.20
N ALA A 123 -7.79 -1.35 3.39
CA ALA A 123 -7.38 -2.72 3.68
C ALA A 123 -8.55 -3.71 3.56
N ARG A 124 -9.76 -3.29 3.97
CA ARG A 124 -10.99 -4.08 3.82
C ARG A 124 -11.35 -4.33 2.36
N HIS A 125 -11.29 -3.32 1.49
CA HIS A 125 -11.56 -3.48 0.07
C HIS A 125 -10.53 -4.37 -0.63
N LEU A 126 -9.24 -4.18 -0.32
CA LEU A 126 -8.18 -5.00 -0.91
C LEU A 126 -8.37 -6.48 -0.54
N ALA A 127 -8.64 -6.78 0.72
CA ALA A 127 -8.90 -8.16 1.16
C ALA A 127 -10.18 -8.73 0.55
N TRP A 128 -11.24 -7.93 0.42
CA TRP A 128 -12.48 -8.33 -0.27
C TRP A 128 -12.26 -8.65 -1.76
N GLN A 129 -11.36 -7.91 -2.43
CA GLN A 129 -10.93 -8.21 -3.80
C GLN A 129 -9.98 -9.41 -3.89
N GLY A 130 -9.70 -10.05 -2.75
CA GLY A 130 -8.93 -11.28 -2.65
C GLY A 130 -7.44 -11.08 -2.37
N ALA A 131 -6.98 -9.88 -2.01
CA ALA A 131 -5.59 -9.70 -1.61
C ALA A 131 -5.23 -10.63 -0.44
N GLU A 132 -4.06 -11.25 -0.54
CA GLU A 132 -3.45 -12.09 0.49
C GLU A 132 -2.27 -11.38 1.15
N VAL A 133 -1.65 -10.44 0.41
CA VAL A 133 -0.61 -9.53 0.88
C VAL A 133 -1.02 -8.10 0.55
N ILE A 134 -0.88 -7.18 1.51
CA ILE A 134 -0.96 -5.75 1.27
C ILE A 134 0.45 -5.18 1.34
N VAL A 135 0.91 -4.58 0.24
CA VAL A 135 2.15 -3.82 0.21
C VAL A 135 1.82 -2.36 0.49
N ASN A 136 2.49 -1.82 1.50
CA ASN A 136 2.33 -0.46 1.97
C ASN A 136 3.66 0.31 1.88
N PRO A 137 3.94 1.00 0.75
CA PRO A 137 5.06 1.93 0.65
C PRO A 137 4.77 3.17 1.50
N VAL A 138 5.75 3.62 2.28
CA VAL A 138 5.59 4.70 3.28
C VAL A 138 6.79 5.67 3.23
N MET A 139 6.54 6.96 3.44
CA MET A 139 7.52 8.02 3.65
C MET A 139 7.11 8.89 4.86
N THR A 140 6.93 8.25 6.00
CA THR A 140 6.50 8.90 7.25
C THR A 140 7.72 9.37 8.02
N THR A 141 7.87 10.69 8.15
CA THR A 141 8.91 11.39 8.92
C THR A 141 8.44 11.83 10.31
N THR A 142 7.16 11.66 10.61
CA THR A 142 6.49 12.18 11.80
C THR A 142 6.36 11.13 12.92
N ALA A 143 6.06 11.60 14.13
CA ALA A 143 6.00 10.75 15.33
C ALA A 143 4.87 9.70 15.32
N ASP A 144 3.92 9.83 14.40
CA ASP A 144 2.79 8.92 14.20
C ASP A 144 3.18 7.61 13.50
N ARG A 145 4.46 7.43 13.12
CA ARG A 145 4.97 6.12 12.66
C ARG A 145 4.72 5.00 13.68
N ALA A 146 4.76 5.31 14.98
CA ALA A 146 4.45 4.35 16.03
C ALA A 146 3.00 3.81 15.92
N GLN A 147 2.06 4.66 15.52
CA GLN A 147 0.67 4.30 15.28
C GLN A 147 0.52 3.52 13.98
N GLU A 148 1.24 3.89 12.92
CA GLU A 148 1.24 3.14 11.66
C GLU A 148 1.71 1.68 11.84
N VAL A 149 2.70 1.44 12.71
CA VAL A 149 3.13 0.07 13.07
C VAL A 149 1.99 -0.72 13.73
N VAL A 150 1.21 -0.08 14.60
CA VAL A 150 0.00 -0.69 15.19
C VAL A 150 -1.04 -0.94 14.11
N LEU A 151 -1.27 0.02 13.19
CA LEU A 151 -2.22 -0.10 12.10
C LEU A 151 -1.84 -1.22 11.12
N ALA A 152 -0.56 -1.41 10.81
CA ALA A 152 -0.10 -2.53 9.98
C ALA A 152 -0.51 -3.88 10.60
N ARG A 153 -0.36 -4.02 11.91
CA ARG A 153 -0.79 -5.23 12.63
C ARG A 153 -2.30 -5.36 12.71
N ALA A 154 -3.01 -4.28 13.01
CA ALA A 154 -4.46 -4.27 13.04
C ALA A 154 -5.06 -4.65 11.68
N ASN A 155 -4.54 -4.07 10.59
CA ASN A 155 -4.97 -4.35 9.22
C ASN A 155 -4.67 -5.80 8.82
N ALA A 156 -3.53 -6.37 9.25
CA ALA A 156 -3.23 -7.78 9.05
C ALA A 156 -4.25 -8.70 9.75
N ILE A 157 -4.54 -8.43 11.03
CA ILE A 157 -5.47 -9.22 11.85
C ILE A 157 -6.91 -9.14 11.31
N VAL A 158 -7.41 -7.91 11.16
CA VAL A 158 -8.83 -7.65 10.83
C VAL A 158 -9.19 -8.14 9.44
N ASN A 159 -8.22 -8.17 8.52
CA ASN A 159 -8.45 -8.57 7.13
C ASN A 159 -7.84 -9.94 6.79
N GLN A 160 -7.14 -10.57 7.74
CA GLN A 160 -6.53 -11.89 7.60
C GLN A 160 -5.62 -11.96 6.37
N VAL A 161 -4.65 -11.04 6.32
CA VAL A 161 -3.67 -10.87 5.23
C VAL A 161 -2.28 -10.62 5.80
N HIS A 162 -1.24 -10.85 5.00
CA HIS A 162 0.07 -10.28 5.29
C HIS A 162 0.08 -8.78 5.03
N VAL A 163 0.86 -8.02 5.81
CA VAL A 163 1.12 -6.61 5.55
C VAL A 163 2.63 -6.39 5.48
N VAL A 164 3.10 -5.81 4.37
CA VAL A 164 4.49 -5.43 4.15
C VAL A 164 4.55 -3.90 4.10
N SER A 165 4.87 -3.27 5.24
CA SER A 165 4.98 -1.81 5.34
C SER A 165 6.44 -1.40 5.24
N VAL A 166 6.78 -0.65 4.19
CA VAL A 166 8.16 -0.29 3.85
C VAL A 166 8.30 1.21 3.91
N ASN A 167 8.90 1.71 4.99
CA ASN A 167 9.11 3.14 5.21
C ASN A 167 10.51 3.58 4.76
N THR A 168 10.62 4.82 4.33
CA THR A 168 11.91 5.44 3.99
C THR A 168 12.79 5.52 5.24
N ALA A 169 14.08 5.26 5.04
CA ALA A 169 15.08 5.44 6.09
C ALA A 169 15.33 6.92 6.39
N GLY A 170 15.87 7.21 7.57
CA GLY A 170 16.33 8.53 7.96
C GLY A 170 17.37 9.09 6.98
N PRO A 171 17.37 10.40 6.73
CA PRO A 171 16.50 11.42 7.37
C PRO A 171 15.14 11.62 6.66
N LEU A 172 14.89 10.94 5.54
CA LEU A 172 13.69 11.15 4.69
C LEU A 172 12.45 10.37 5.15
N GLY A 173 12.63 9.49 6.13
CA GLY A 173 11.58 8.84 6.87
C GLY A 173 12.09 8.44 8.25
N SER A 174 11.26 7.74 9.00
CA SER A 174 11.58 7.25 10.35
C SER A 174 11.88 5.75 10.37
N GLY A 175 12.03 5.10 9.20
CA GLY A 175 12.25 3.66 9.09
C GLY A 175 11.18 2.84 9.80
N HIS A 176 11.58 1.84 10.59
CA HIS A 176 10.66 0.85 11.19
C HIS A 176 9.80 0.14 10.14
N SER A 177 10.40 -0.20 8.99
CA SER A 177 9.78 -1.12 8.03
C SER A 177 9.50 -2.46 8.68
N LEU A 178 8.39 -3.11 8.33
CA LEU A 178 7.99 -4.37 8.95
C LEU A 178 7.18 -5.27 8.02
N VAL A 179 7.28 -6.57 8.30
CA VAL A 179 6.44 -7.61 7.71
C VAL A 179 5.59 -8.22 8.82
N VAL A 180 4.29 -8.28 8.60
CA VAL A 180 3.32 -8.81 9.57
C VAL A 180 2.57 -9.99 8.96
N ASP A 181 2.36 -11.04 9.75
CA ASP A 181 1.54 -12.20 9.36
C ASP A 181 0.02 -11.96 9.56
N PRO A 182 -0.86 -12.81 9.02
CA PRO A 182 -2.32 -12.70 9.18
C PRO A 182 -2.82 -12.83 10.63
N GLU A 183 -1.95 -13.25 11.57
CA GLU A 183 -2.24 -13.33 13.00
C GLU A 183 -1.81 -12.05 13.74
N GLY A 184 -1.19 -11.09 13.05
CA GLY A 184 -0.70 -9.84 13.61
C GLY A 184 0.68 -9.94 14.27
N ARG A 185 1.43 -11.01 14.03
CA ARG A 185 2.81 -11.17 14.51
C ARG A 185 3.77 -10.47 13.55
N ILE A 186 4.69 -9.71 14.12
CA ILE A 186 5.80 -9.10 13.38
C ILE A 186 6.79 -10.23 13.05
N ARG A 187 7.01 -10.48 11.76
CA ARG A 187 7.95 -11.48 11.25
C ARG A 187 9.35 -10.91 11.04
N ALA A 188 9.41 -9.69 10.55
CA ALA A 188 10.64 -8.93 10.37
C ALA A 188 10.37 -7.45 10.65
N GLU A 189 11.34 -6.74 11.22
CA GLU A 189 11.26 -5.32 11.51
C GLU A 189 12.64 -4.68 11.42
N ALA A 190 12.71 -3.48 10.83
CA ALA A 190 13.92 -2.67 10.84
C ALA A 190 14.11 -2.08 12.26
N PRO A 191 15.29 -2.20 12.87
CA PRO A 191 15.50 -1.87 14.28
C PRO A 191 15.40 -0.37 14.61
N GLY A 192 15.34 0.49 13.58
CA GLY A 192 15.29 1.94 13.73
C GLY A 192 15.07 2.63 12.38
N ASP A 193 15.57 3.86 12.28
CA ASP A 193 15.47 4.70 11.09
C ASP A 193 16.60 4.47 10.07
N GLY A 194 17.66 3.74 10.41
CA GLY A 194 18.78 3.46 9.51
C GLY A 194 18.40 2.65 8.27
N SER A 195 19.14 2.87 7.17
CA SER A 195 19.00 2.07 5.94
C SER A 195 19.17 0.58 6.24
N THR A 196 18.14 -0.20 5.92
CA THR A 196 18.04 -1.61 6.28
C THR A 196 17.39 -2.41 5.15
N ILE A 197 17.94 -3.58 4.84
CA ILE A 197 17.30 -4.57 3.98
C ILE A 197 16.68 -5.64 4.88
N LEU A 198 15.37 -5.83 4.75
CA LEU A 198 14.66 -6.93 5.38
C LEU A 198 14.45 -8.05 4.37
N THR A 199 14.55 -9.29 4.82
CA THR A 199 14.29 -10.48 4.00
C THR A 199 13.41 -11.42 4.80
N ASP A 200 12.33 -11.89 4.17
CA ASP A 200 11.41 -12.88 4.73
C ASP A 200 10.88 -13.77 3.61
N VAL A 201 10.45 -14.98 3.98
CA VAL A 201 9.75 -15.91 3.12
C VAL A 201 8.31 -15.99 3.60
N ILE A 202 7.41 -15.38 2.82
CA ILE A 202 5.98 -15.35 3.12
C ILE A 202 5.34 -16.65 2.61
N ASP A 203 4.68 -17.37 3.52
CA ASP A 203 3.89 -18.56 3.20
C ASP A 203 2.41 -18.18 3.16
N LEU A 204 1.79 -18.25 1.98
CA LEU A 204 0.38 -17.90 1.82
C LEU A 204 -0.58 -18.97 2.36
N ASP A 205 -0.08 -20.16 2.71
CA ASP A 205 -0.89 -21.11 3.45
C ASP A 205 -1.27 -20.55 4.83
N ASP A 206 -0.52 -19.59 5.39
CA ASP A 206 -0.93 -18.87 6.60
C ASP A 206 -2.23 -18.08 6.39
N VAL A 207 -2.40 -17.40 5.25
CA VAL A 207 -3.64 -16.69 4.92
C VAL A 207 -4.79 -17.68 4.79
N THR A 208 -4.59 -18.76 4.05
CA THR A 208 -5.59 -19.83 3.89
C THR A 208 -5.99 -20.43 5.24
N ARG A 209 -5.00 -20.74 6.09
CA ARG A 209 -5.21 -21.29 7.43
C ARG A 209 -6.00 -20.32 8.31
N VAL A 210 -5.62 -19.05 8.36
CA VAL A 210 -6.28 -18.05 9.23
C VAL A 210 -7.69 -17.72 8.75
N ARG A 211 -7.93 -17.65 7.44
CA ARG A 211 -9.30 -17.50 6.91
C ARG A 211 -10.17 -18.69 7.26
N ARG A 212 -9.64 -19.92 7.15
CA ARG A 212 -10.37 -21.16 7.44
C ARG A 212 -10.67 -21.36 8.92
N TYR A 213 -9.69 -21.15 9.80
CA TYR A 213 -9.81 -21.49 11.22
C TYR A 213 -9.99 -20.27 12.13
N GLY A 214 -9.74 -19.07 11.61
CA GLY A 214 -9.84 -17.81 12.33
C GLY A 214 -8.51 -17.40 12.96
N THR A 215 -8.39 -16.11 13.29
CA THR A 215 -7.26 -15.60 14.08
C THR A 215 -7.24 -16.30 15.44
N ALA A 216 -6.08 -16.86 15.79
CA ALA A 216 -5.86 -17.73 16.94
C ALA A 216 -6.84 -18.92 17.03
N GLY A 217 -7.42 -19.35 15.90
CA GLY A 217 -8.42 -20.43 15.85
C GLY A 217 -9.82 -20.02 16.34
N VAL A 218 -10.11 -18.71 16.44
CA VAL A 218 -11.37 -18.20 17.01
C VAL A 218 -12.11 -17.31 16.03
N ASN A 219 -11.50 -16.20 15.59
CA ASN A 219 -12.20 -15.16 14.86
C ASN A 219 -12.07 -15.38 13.35
N ARG A 220 -13.12 -15.92 12.71
CA ARG A 220 -13.19 -16.14 11.26
C ARG A 220 -13.96 -15.00 10.62
N MET A 221 -13.31 -14.06 9.96
CA MET A 221 -14.05 -12.96 9.34
C MET A 221 -14.98 -13.52 8.25
N TRP A 222 -16.13 -12.88 8.01
CA TRP A 222 -17.08 -13.18 6.92
C TRP A 222 -17.85 -14.51 7.02
N ASP A 223 -17.35 -15.48 7.79
CA ASP A 223 -17.91 -16.84 7.91
C ASP A 223 -19.14 -16.94 8.84
N GLN A 224 -19.57 -15.84 9.48
CA GLN A 224 -20.72 -15.85 10.40
C GLN A 224 -22.06 -15.87 9.69
N PHE A 225 -22.12 -15.34 8.47
CA PHE A 225 -23.37 -15.23 7.72
C PHE A 225 -23.71 -16.56 7.03
N THR A 226 -25.00 -16.82 6.95
CA THR A 226 -25.61 -17.93 6.23
C THR A 226 -26.47 -17.40 5.09
N ASP A 227 -26.81 -18.25 4.13
CA ASP A 227 -27.66 -17.88 2.99
C ASP A 227 -29.11 -17.50 3.39
N THR A 228 -29.46 -17.66 4.67
CA THR A 228 -30.78 -17.30 5.22
C THR A 228 -30.79 -15.98 5.99
N ASP A 229 -29.64 -15.37 6.23
CA ASP A 229 -29.57 -14.11 6.97
C ASP A 229 -30.06 -12.93 6.12
N ALA A 230 -30.71 -11.97 6.77
CA ALA A 230 -31.16 -10.77 6.11
C ALA A 230 -29.97 -9.90 5.69
N PRO A 231 -30.02 -9.24 4.52
CA PRO A 231 -29.01 -8.27 4.14
C PRO A 231 -28.86 -7.16 5.18
N ILE A 232 -27.62 -6.78 5.49
CA ILE A 232 -27.32 -5.61 6.31
C ILE A 232 -27.08 -4.44 5.38
N GLU A 233 -27.85 -3.36 5.56
CA GLU A 233 -27.55 -2.10 4.90
C GLU A 233 -26.30 -1.48 5.51
N LEU A 234 -25.34 -1.09 4.66
CA LEU A 234 -24.12 -0.37 5.07
C LEU A 234 -24.29 1.11 4.66
N PRO A 235 -25.04 1.93 5.44
CA PRO A 235 -25.31 3.32 5.08
C PRO A 235 -24.07 4.21 5.15
N LEU A 236 -22.96 3.69 5.70
CA LEU A 236 -21.68 4.38 5.73
C LEU A 236 -21.31 4.82 4.31
N TYR A 237 -21.00 6.12 4.17
CA TYR A 237 -20.70 6.77 2.89
C TYR A 237 -21.82 6.74 1.83
N GLY A 238 -23.04 6.29 2.15
CA GLY A 238 -24.10 6.13 1.15
C GLY A 238 -23.71 5.17 0.02
N GLY A 239 -22.88 4.16 0.32
CA GLY A 239 -22.40 3.17 -0.63
C GLY A 239 -21.24 3.60 -1.52
N ARG A 240 -20.71 4.83 -1.39
CA ARG A 240 -19.52 5.30 -2.13
C ARG A 240 -18.74 6.36 -1.35
N LEU A 241 -17.42 6.34 -1.44
CA LEU A 241 -16.60 7.43 -0.89
C LEU A 241 -16.75 8.69 -1.76
N ASP A 242 -17.64 9.59 -1.37
CA ASP A 242 -17.86 10.88 -2.04
C ASP A 242 -17.16 12.01 -1.26
N PRO A 243 -16.14 12.68 -1.84
CA PRO A 243 -15.44 13.79 -1.19
C PRO A 243 -16.36 14.92 -0.71
N CYS A 244 -17.54 15.09 -1.29
CA CYS A 244 -18.52 16.09 -0.88
C CYS A 244 -19.29 15.70 0.40
N THR A 245 -19.38 14.41 0.72
CA THR A 245 -20.19 13.90 1.83
C THR A 245 -19.40 13.00 2.80
N TRP A 246 -18.08 12.95 2.69
CA TRP A 246 -17.25 12.00 3.46
C TRP A 246 -17.01 12.38 4.93
N ARG A 247 -17.44 13.57 5.36
CA ARG A 247 -17.23 14.05 6.74
C ARG A 247 -18.16 13.32 7.72
N PRO A 248 -17.65 12.71 8.80
CA PRO A 248 -18.51 12.07 9.80
C PRO A 248 -19.50 13.06 10.41
N GLY A 249 -20.80 12.71 10.41
CA GLY A 249 -21.87 13.49 11.05
C GLY A 249 -22.27 14.79 10.33
N ALA A 250 -21.84 14.98 9.08
CA ALA A 250 -22.23 16.11 8.22
C ALA A 250 -23.49 15.81 7.39
#